data_AF-A0A5K1AUE1-F1
#
_entry.id   AF-A0A5K1AUE1-F1
#
_cell.length_a   1.000
_cell.length_b   1.000
_cell.length_c   1.000
_cell.angle_alpha   90.00
_cell.angle_beta   90.00
_cell.angle_gamma   90.00
#
_symmetry.space_group_name_H-M   'P 1'
#
loop_
_entity.id
_entity.type
_entity.pdbx_description
1 polymer ?
#
loop_
_entity_poly.entity_id
_entity_poly.type
_entity_poly.pdbx_seq_one_letter_code
_entity_poly.pdbx_strand_id
1 'polypeptide(L)'
;TRGVSDYHENNISEGGYSVEQVYLLRAISEGLSQQGSDLVISKDVALSVFSIFRSAAELIRSSSTKEATSPTSSPTVDVLRHAILILRDVCSVEDRKGLPVEPSMLNVEDLQVEDPSTVDSLLSAGLVHFMLGLLQELGEPAIIRKAKNKSRSTGLGSVGNSNGQAAFQAPEGGEEASPLEPQLVCPYKGFRRDLVAVLGNSAYRRKHAQDEIRRQTGILLLLQQCVVDEDNPFLREWGIWTVRNLLEGNAENQREVAELKIQGSVDTPEISELGLQVKVDPETGRAKLVN
;
A
#
# COMPACT_ATOMS: atom_id res chain seq x y z
N THR A 1 18.53 -57.13 15.05
CA THR A 1 18.26 -55.80 15.62
C THR A 1 18.88 -54.76 14.70
N ARG A 2 18.39 -54.59 13.46
CA ARG A 2 17.30 -53.69 13.04
C ARG A 2 17.38 -52.28 13.65
N GLY A 3 17.99 -51.37 12.88
CA GLY A 3 17.48 -50.03 12.57
C GLY A 3 17.65 -48.95 13.62
N VAL A 4 18.74 -48.19 13.54
CA VAL A 4 18.79 -46.80 14.00
C VAL A 4 19.53 -45.99 12.94
N SER A 5 19.00 -44.80 12.65
CA SER A 5 19.52 -43.75 11.78
C SER A 5 19.07 -43.80 10.31
N ASP A 6 17.79 -43.52 10.08
CA ASP A 6 17.41 -42.60 9.00
C ASP A 6 17.01 -41.28 9.67
N TYR A 7 17.99 -40.39 9.82
CA TYR A 7 17.68 -38.97 9.93
C TYR A 7 17.14 -38.57 8.56
N HIS A 8 15.87 -38.18 8.51
CA HIS A 8 15.31 -37.52 7.34
C HIS A 8 16.21 -36.34 6.99
N GLU A 9 16.99 -36.51 5.92
CA GLU A 9 17.47 -35.41 5.10
C GLU A 9 16.27 -34.51 4.81
N ASN A 10 16.22 -33.38 5.50
CA ASN A 10 15.37 -32.27 5.14
C ASN A 10 15.71 -31.92 3.70
N ASN A 11 14.84 -32.36 2.78
CA ASN A 11 14.79 -31.87 1.42
C ASN A 11 14.67 -30.35 1.47
N ILE A 12 15.81 -29.67 1.46
CA ILE A 12 15.94 -28.31 0.96
C ILE A 12 15.74 -28.44 -0.55
N SER A 13 14.50 -28.63 -0.98
CA SER A 13 14.15 -28.58 -2.39
C SER A 13 13.74 -27.15 -2.73
N GLU A 14 14.57 -26.49 -3.54
CA GLU A 14 14.19 -25.41 -4.45
C GLU A 14 13.44 -24.20 -3.84
N GLY A 15 14.20 -23.28 -3.22
CA GLY A 15 13.86 -21.86 -3.17
C GLY A 15 12.65 -21.41 -2.34
N GLY A 16 12.16 -22.23 -1.41
CA GLY A 16 10.98 -21.93 -0.57
C GLY A 16 11.27 -21.81 0.93
N TYR A 17 10.30 -21.27 1.67
CA TYR A 17 10.30 -21.23 3.14
C TYR A 17 9.77 -22.52 3.75
N SER A 18 10.28 -22.89 4.93
CA SER A 18 9.84 -24.08 5.66
C SER A 18 8.56 -23.83 6.48
N VAL A 19 7.86 -24.91 6.86
CA VAL A 19 6.63 -24.83 7.68
C VAL A 19 6.95 -24.26 9.07
N GLU A 20 8.12 -24.55 9.62
CA GLU A 20 8.59 -24.02 10.90
C GLU A 20 8.79 -22.51 10.85
N GLN A 21 9.31 -21.98 9.73
CA GLN A 21 9.47 -20.54 9.53
C GLN A 21 8.11 -19.83 9.45
N VAL A 22 7.13 -20.43 8.75
CA VAL A 22 5.75 -19.93 8.71
C VAL A 22 5.15 -19.93 10.12
N TYR A 23 5.29 -21.04 10.85
CA TYR A 23 4.77 -21.17 12.21
C TYR A 23 5.35 -20.12 13.15
N LEU A 24 6.67 -19.88 13.09
CA LEU A 24 7.34 -18.89 13.93
C LEU A 24 6.82 -17.47 13.66
N LEU A 25 6.78 -17.04 12.39
CA LEU A 25 6.29 -15.70 12.05
C LEU A 25 4.82 -15.53 12.41
N ARG A 26 4.02 -16.58 12.21
CA ARG A 26 2.63 -16.59 12.63
C ARG A 26 2.49 -16.38 14.14
N ALA A 27 3.22 -17.15 14.94
CA ALA A 27 3.19 -17.02 16.40
C ALA A 27 3.59 -15.61 16.86
N ILE A 28 4.61 -15.00 16.24
CA ILE A 28 5.02 -13.63 16.53
C ILE A 28 3.91 -12.64 16.17
N SER A 29 3.33 -12.75 14.97
CA SER A 29 2.27 -11.84 14.51
C SER A 29 1.00 -11.93 15.38
N GLU A 30 0.60 -13.14 15.77
CA GLU A 30 -0.53 -13.37 16.67
C GLU A 30 -0.24 -12.82 18.07
N GLY A 31 0.98 -13.04 18.57
CA GLY A 31 1.43 -12.50 19.85
C GLY A 31 1.37 -10.98 19.91
N LEU A 32 1.87 -10.30 18.87
CA LEU A 32 1.80 -8.83 18.77
C LEU A 32 0.36 -8.32 18.71
N SER A 33 -0.49 -8.99 17.94
CA SER A 33 -1.90 -8.61 17.81
C SER A 33 -2.70 -8.82 19.11
N GLN A 34 -2.33 -9.78 19.96
CA GLN A 34 -3.03 -10.12 21.20
C GLN A 34 -2.51 -9.37 22.44
N GLN A 35 -1.20 -9.16 22.54
CA GLN A 35 -0.55 -8.64 23.74
C GLN A 35 -0.32 -7.11 23.70
N GLY A 36 -0.64 -6.44 22.58
CA GLY A 36 -0.58 -4.99 22.47
C GLY A 36 0.84 -4.43 22.73
N SER A 37 0.90 -3.31 23.46
CA SER A 37 2.13 -2.53 23.72
C SER A 37 3.18 -3.21 24.62
N ASP A 38 2.89 -4.37 25.19
CA ASP A 38 3.77 -5.04 26.15
C ASP A 38 4.86 -5.89 25.45
N LEU A 39 4.65 -6.26 24.19
CA LEU A 39 5.62 -6.99 23.39
C LEU A 39 6.39 -6.04 22.47
N VAL A 40 7.64 -5.75 22.84
CA VAL A 40 8.53 -4.91 22.03
C VAL A 40 9.43 -5.77 21.16
N ILE A 41 9.35 -5.58 19.84
CA ILE A 41 10.26 -6.20 18.87
C ILE A 41 11.57 -5.40 18.82
N SER A 42 12.69 -6.10 18.95
CA SER A 42 14.01 -5.47 18.85
C SER A 42 14.29 -5.01 17.40
N LYS A 43 15.18 -4.02 17.27
CA LYS A 43 15.67 -3.51 15.99
C LYS A 43 16.16 -4.61 15.05
N ASP A 44 16.97 -5.54 15.56
CA ASP A 44 17.53 -6.63 14.75
C ASP A 44 16.46 -7.60 14.24
N VAL A 45 15.46 -7.89 15.07
CA VAL A 45 14.33 -8.75 14.68
C VAL A 45 13.47 -8.02 13.65
N ALA A 46 13.17 -6.74 13.83
CA ALA A 46 12.41 -5.96 12.85
C ALA A 46 13.11 -5.91 11.49
N LEU A 47 14.42 -5.66 11.46
CA LEU A 47 15.23 -5.65 10.23
C LEU A 47 15.29 -7.02 9.56
N SER A 48 15.36 -8.09 10.35
CA SER A 48 15.31 -9.46 9.87
C SER A 48 13.95 -9.79 9.25
N VAL A 49 12.85 -9.41 9.91
CA VAL A 49 11.48 -9.56 9.38
C VAL A 49 11.32 -8.78 8.07
N PHE A 50 11.84 -7.56 7.98
CA PHE A 50 11.80 -6.79 6.73
C PHE A 50 12.61 -7.45 5.60
N SER A 51 13.76 -8.05 5.92
CA SER A 51 14.57 -8.78 4.94
C SER A 51 13.86 -10.05 4.46
N ILE A 52 13.18 -10.76 5.36
CA ILE A 52 12.33 -11.92 5.02
C ILE A 52 11.17 -11.47 4.13
N PHE A 53 10.48 -10.38 4.47
CA PHE A 53 9.41 -9.83 3.65
C PHE A 53 9.88 -9.50 2.22
N ARG A 54 11.05 -8.85 2.08
CA ARG A 54 11.65 -8.54 0.77
C ARG A 54 11.91 -9.80 -0.05
N SER A 55 12.59 -10.78 0.55
CA SER A 55 12.91 -12.04 -0.11
C SER A 55 11.65 -12.81 -0.53
N ALA A 56 10.62 -12.87 0.33
CA ALA A 56 9.35 -13.52 -0.01
C ALA A 56 8.61 -12.81 -1.16
N ALA A 57 8.62 -11.47 -1.17
CA ALA A 57 8.01 -10.69 -2.25
C ALA A 57 8.73 -10.89 -3.59
N GLU A 58 10.07 -10.94 -3.59
CA GLU A 58 10.88 -11.24 -4.78
C GLU A 58 10.63 -12.65 -5.32
N LEU A 59 10.54 -13.65 -4.43
CA LEU A 59 10.18 -15.02 -4.83
C LEU A 59 8.81 -15.05 -5.52
N ILE A 60 7.80 -14.38 -4.97
CA ILE A 60 6.45 -14.33 -5.56
C ILE A 60 6.46 -13.62 -6.92
N ARG A 61 7.20 -12.51 -7.08
CA ARG A 61 7.38 -11.85 -8.38
C ARG A 61 8.02 -12.77 -9.42
N SER A 62 9.04 -13.53 -9.01
CA SER A 62 9.73 -14.46 -9.90
C SER A 62 8.83 -15.63 -10.34
N SER A 63 7.92 -16.06 -9.45
CA SER A 63 6.94 -17.11 -9.73
C SER A 63 5.79 -16.63 -10.60
N SER A 64 5.33 -15.37 -10.47
CA SER A 64 4.22 -14.87 -11.30
C SER A 64 4.57 -14.77 -12.80
N THR A 65 5.86 -14.81 -13.14
CA THR A 65 6.35 -14.82 -14.53
C THR A 65 6.37 -16.24 -15.13
N LYS A 66 6.33 -17.28 -14.29
CA LYS A 66 6.48 -18.70 -14.67
C LYS A 66 5.22 -19.47 -14.28
N GLU A 67 4.25 -19.50 -15.19
CA GLU A 67 3.02 -20.31 -15.15
C GLU A 67 2.04 -20.00 -13.98
N ALA A 68 0.83 -19.56 -14.37
CA ALA A 68 -0.31 -19.37 -13.48
C ALA A 68 -0.86 -20.73 -12.99
N THR A 69 -0.17 -21.35 -12.04
CA THR A 69 -0.76 -22.44 -11.25
C THR A 69 -1.48 -21.85 -10.04
N SER A 70 -2.68 -22.39 -9.79
CA SER A 70 -3.71 -22.00 -8.83
C SER A 70 -3.21 -21.32 -7.54
N PRO A 71 -3.93 -20.29 -7.00
CA PRO A 71 -3.63 -19.63 -5.73
C PRO A 71 -3.83 -20.61 -4.56
N THR A 72 -2.83 -21.44 -4.34
CA THR A 72 -2.82 -22.48 -3.29
C THR A 72 -1.79 -22.05 -2.24
N SER A 73 -2.15 -22.22 -0.96
CA SER A 73 -1.34 -21.92 0.24
C SER A 73 0.13 -22.29 0.06
N SER A 74 0.94 -21.32 -0.39
CA SER A 74 2.38 -21.47 -0.49
C SER A 74 3.00 -20.96 0.80
N PRO A 75 3.95 -21.70 1.42
CA PRO A 75 4.69 -21.21 2.57
C PRO A 75 5.28 -19.81 2.36
N THR A 76 5.67 -19.46 1.13
CA THR A 76 6.16 -18.13 0.77
C THR A 76 5.08 -17.04 0.90
N VAL A 77 3.86 -17.33 0.47
CA VAL A 77 2.72 -16.40 0.63
C VAL A 77 2.37 -16.21 2.10
N ASP A 78 2.44 -17.29 2.88
CA ASP A 78 2.18 -17.22 4.32
C ASP A 78 3.29 -16.47 5.06
N VAL A 79 4.57 -16.68 4.72
CA VAL A 79 5.69 -15.89 5.25
C VAL A 79 5.50 -14.41 4.93
N LEU A 80 5.19 -14.07 3.66
CA LEU A 80 4.93 -12.69 3.25
C LEU A 80 3.81 -12.06 4.09
N ARG A 81 2.71 -12.79 4.29
CA ARG A 81 1.55 -12.35 5.08
C ARG A 81 1.92 -12.05 6.52
N HIS A 82 2.53 -12.99 7.22
CA HIS A 82 2.83 -12.78 8.64
C HIS A 82 3.93 -11.73 8.83
N ALA A 83 4.92 -11.66 7.93
CA ALA A 83 5.97 -10.67 7.99
C ALA A 83 5.43 -9.23 7.85
N ILE A 84 4.51 -8.95 6.92
CA ILE A 84 3.94 -7.60 6.80
C ILE A 84 3.06 -7.21 7.98
N LEU A 85 2.36 -8.16 8.61
CA LEU A 85 1.58 -7.91 9.82
C LEU A 85 2.48 -7.51 10.98
N ILE A 86 3.61 -8.20 11.16
CA ILE A 86 4.63 -7.83 12.15
C ILE A 86 5.17 -6.43 11.85
N LEU A 87 5.52 -6.13 10.58
CA LEU A 87 6.01 -4.80 10.21
C LEU A 87 4.98 -3.70 10.49
N ARG A 88 3.71 -3.95 10.21
CA ARG A 88 2.60 -3.03 10.50
C ARG A 88 2.53 -2.72 12.00
N ASP A 89 2.60 -3.76 12.83
CA ASP A 89 2.51 -3.63 14.28
C ASP A 89 3.76 -2.93 14.85
N VAL A 90 4.96 -3.26 14.36
CA VAL A 90 6.20 -2.55 14.71
C VAL A 90 6.12 -1.07 14.37
N CYS A 91 5.60 -0.72 13.19
CA CYS A 91 5.46 0.68 12.77
C CYS A 91 4.38 1.44 13.55
N SER A 92 3.48 0.75 14.26
CA SER A 92 2.43 1.38 15.07
C SER A 92 2.93 1.91 16.41
N VAL A 93 4.12 1.48 16.85
CA VAL A 93 4.71 1.92 18.12
C VAL A 93 5.09 3.39 18.01
N GLU A 94 4.53 4.23 18.89
CA GLU A 94 4.90 5.64 18.98
C GLU A 94 6.32 5.79 19.53
N ASP A 95 7.13 6.63 18.89
CA ASP A 95 8.38 7.08 19.49
C ASP A 95 7.99 7.96 20.69
N ARG A 96 8.39 7.55 21.91
CA ARG A 96 8.15 8.32 23.16
C ARG A 96 8.75 9.74 23.13
N LYS A 97 9.46 10.09 22.06
CA LYS A 97 10.15 11.36 21.78
C LYS A 97 9.20 12.55 21.55
N GLY A 98 7.88 12.32 21.42
CA GLY A 98 6.89 13.35 21.07
C GLY A 98 6.11 14.00 22.22
N LEU A 99 6.36 13.63 23.49
CA LEU A 99 5.76 14.35 24.62
C LEU A 99 6.48 15.69 24.80
N PRO A 100 5.77 16.83 24.89
CA PRO A 100 6.41 18.11 25.19
C PRO A 100 7.10 18.02 26.55
N VAL A 101 8.42 17.99 26.54
CA VAL A 101 9.22 18.12 27.76
C VAL A 101 9.12 19.57 28.20
N GLU A 102 8.61 19.79 29.42
CA GLU A 102 8.58 21.10 30.05
C GLU A 102 9.99 21.73 30.00
N PRO A 103 10.14 23.01 29.57
CA PRO A 103 11.44 23.66 29.37
C PRO A 103 12.36 23.66 30.61
N SER A 104 11.79 23.44 31.80
CA SER A 104 12.49 23.37 33.07
C SER A 104 13.27 22.06 33.31
N MET A 105 13.22 21.07 32.40
CA MET A 105 13.94 19.79 32.55
C MET A 105 15.06 19.56 31.52
N LEU A 106 15.38 20.55 30.68
CA LEU A 106 16.46 20.43 29.69
C LEU A 106 17.83 20.63 30.36
N ASN A 107 18.48 19.52 30.73
CA ASN A 107 19.92 19.52 30.94
C ASN A 107 20.61 19.59 29.57
N VAL A 108 21.54 20.53 29.42
CA VAL A 108 22.28 20.80 28.17
C VAL A 108 23.24 19.66 27.79
N GLU A 109 23.32 18.60 28.60
CA GLU A 109 24.21 17.45 28.44
C GLU A 109 23.57 16.24 27.72
N ASP A 110 22.25 16.26 27.45
CA ASP A 110 21.54 15.18 26.75
C ASP A 110 21.61 15.26 25.22
N LEU A 111 22.59 15.99 24.66
CA LEU A 111 22.93 15.96 23.23
C LEU A 111 23.66 14.66 22.83
N GLN A 112 23.25 13.53 23.38
CA GLN A 112 23.66 12.23 22.89
C GLN A 112 23.03 12.02 21.52
N VAL A 113 23.83 11.51 20.58
CA VAL A 113 23.31 10.93 19.34
C VAL A 113 22.42 9.76 19.76
N GLU A 114 21.13 10.02 19.94
CA GLU A 114 20.16 9.01 20.32
C GLU A 114 20.16 7.91 19.25
N ASP A 115 20.23 6.65 19.67
CA ASP A 115 20.10 5.51 18.74
C ASP A 115 18.77 5.66 17.97
N PRO A 116 18.77 5.56 16.63
CA PRO A 116 17.55 5.62 15.84
C PRO A 116 16.55 4.58 16.33
N SER A 117 15.27 4.96 16.37
CA SER A 117 14.21 4.03 16.80
C SER A 117 14.17 2.80 15.90
N THR A 118 13.47 1.75 16.34
CA THR A 118 13.24 0.56 15.50
C THR A 118 12.60 0.94 14.16
N VAL A 119 11.66 1.90 14.17
CA VAL A 119 11.01 2.39 12.95
C VAL A 119 11.98 3.20 12.10
N ASP A 120 12.77 4.10 12.68
CA ASP A 120 13.78 4.87 11.95
C ASP A 120 14.82 3.97 11.27
N SER A 121 15.15 2.85 11.92
CA SER A 121 16.06 1.84 11.37
C SER A 121 15.44 1.10 10.18
N LEU A 122 14.15 0.78 10.23
CA LEU A 122 13.41 0.20 9.10
C LEU A 122 13.31 1.19 7.92
N LEU A 123 13.04 2.46 8.22
CA LEU A 123 12.98 3.53 7.22
C LEU A 123 14.33 3.71 6.52
N SER A 124 15.41 3.78 7.31
CA SER A 124 16.78 3.83 6.80
C SER A 124 17.16 2.61 5.96
N ALA A 125 16.57 1.44 6.25
CA ALA A 125 16.72 0.22 5.48
C ALA A 125 15.90 0.21 4.16
N GLY A 126 15.11 1.25 3.89
CA GLY A 126 14.33 1.41 2.66
C GLY A 126 12.90 0.86 2.72
N LEU A 127 12.30 0.76 3.91
CA LEU A 127 10.93 0.25 4.09
C LEU A 127 9.91 0.99 3.20
N VAL A 128 9.90 2.33 3.25
CA VAL A 128 8.95 3.16 2.49
C VAL A 128 9.12 2.95 0.99
N HIS A 129 10.35 3.04 0.49
CA HIS A 129 10.64 2.83 -0.92
C HIS A 129 10.15 1.47 -1.41
N PHE A 130 10.42 0.40 -0.65
CA PHE A 130 10.00 -0.95 -1.04
C PHE A 130 8.48 -1.13 -1.02
N MET A 131 7.80 -0.60 0.00
CA MET A 131 6.33 -0.69 0.11
C MET A 131 5.62 0.10 -0.99
N LEU A 132 6.12 1.29 -1.33
CA LEU A 132 5.60 2.08 -2.45
C LEU A 132 5.83 1.37 -3.79
N GLY A 133 7.01 0.78 -4.01
CA GLY A 133 7.30 0.00 -5.21
C GLY A 133 6.33 -1.17 -5.40
N LEU A 134 6.08 -1.95 -4.33
CA LEU A 134 5.06 -3.00 -4.36
C LEU A 134 3.66 -2.46 -4.68
N LEU A 135 3.27 -1.34 -4.06
CA LEU A 135 1.95 -0.74 -4.30
C LEU A 135 1.79 -0.23 -5.75
N GLN A 136 2.87 0.30 -6.34
CA GLN A 136 2.90 0.70 -7.76
C GLN A 136 2.78 -0.50 -8.70
N GLU A 137 3.48 -1.60 -8.41
CA GLU A 137 3.43 -2.82 -9.22
C GLU A 137 2.05 -3.48 -9.21
N LEU A 138 1.31 -3.38 -8.10
CA LEU A 138 -0.09 -3.83 -8.01
C LEU A 138 -1.03 -2.99 -8.89
N GLY A 139 -0.60 -1.82 -9.37
CA GLY A 139 -1.42 -0.89 -10.15
C GLY A 139 -2.59 -0.30 -9.36
N GLU A 140 -3.58 0.22 -10.09
CA GLU A 140 -4.77 0.84 -9.50
C GLU A 140 -5.70 -0.20 -8.84
N PRO A 141 -6.42 0.18 -7.75
CA PRO A 141 -7.48 -0.66 -7.18
C PRO A 141 -8.51 -1.13 -8.22
N ALA A 142 -9.11 -2.30 -7.97
CA ALA A 142 -9.95 -2.96 -8.96
C ALA A 142 -11.16 -2.10 -9.40
N ILE A 143 -11.74 -1.35 -8.46
CA ILE A 143 -12.87 -0.45 -8.73
C ILE A 143 -12.51 0.70 -9.70
N ILE A 144 -11.32 1.28 -9.56
CA ILE A 144 -10.84 2.38 -10.41
C ILE A 144 -10.60 1.85 -11.83
N ARG A 145 -9.94 0.69 -11.94
CA ARG A 145 -9.66 0.03 -13.23
C ARG A 145 -10.95 -0.36 -13.96
N LYS A 146 -11.93 -0.95 -13.25
CA LYS A 146 -13.25 -1.29 -13.81
C LYS A 146 -13.98 -0.05 -14.33
N ALA A 147 -13.95 1.06 -13.57
CA ALA A 147 -14.61 2.30 -13.95
C ALA A 147 -13.99 2.93 -15.21
N LYS A 148 -12.65 2.99 -15.30
CA LYS A 148 -11.95 3.51 -16.49
C LYS A 148 -12.16 2.68 -17.76
N ASN A 149 -12.20 1.36 -17.65
CA ASN A 149 -12.42 0.50 -18.81
C ASN A 149 -13.85 0.62 -19.36
N LYS A 150 -14.84 0.83 -18.47
CA LYS A 150 -16.24 0.98 -18.88
C LYS A 150 -16.51 2.34 -19.54
N SER A 151 -15.93 3.43 -19.04
CA SER A 151 -16.06 4.76 -19.68
C SER A 151 -15.51 4.78 -21.11
N ARG A 152 -14.41 4.04 -21.37
CA ARG A 152 -13.89 3.82 -22.73
C ARG A 152 -14.86 3.03 -23.61
N SER A 153 -15.52 2.00 -23.07
CA SER A 153 -16.47 1.19 -23.84
C SER A 153 -17.78 1.92 -24.17
N THR A 154 -18.24 2.84 -23.32
CA THR A 154 -19.46 3.63 -23.53
C THR A 154 -19.25 4.85 -24.44
N GLY A 155 -18.01 5.17 -24.82
CA GLY A 155 -17.68 6.25 -25.76
C GLY A 155 -18.01 5.97 -27.24
N LEU A 156 -18.41 4.74 -27.59
CA LEU A 156 -18.99 4.41 -28.90
C LEU A 156 -20.49 4.12 -28.74
N GLY A 157 -21.32 5.15 -28.69
CA GLY A 157 -22.76 4.93 -28.58
C GLY A 157 -23.64 6.13 -28.28
N SER A 158 -23.31 7.32 -28.77
CA SER A 158 -24.34 8.35 -28.98
C SER A 158 -24.50 8.56 -30.48
N VAL A 159 -25.33 7.72 -31.10
CA VAL A 159 -25.89 8.00 -32.43
C VAL A 159 -26.89 9.13 -32.25
N GLY A 160 -26.38 10.36 -32.25
CA GLY A 160 -27.15 11.57 -32.50
C GLY A 160 -27.40 11.71 -33.99
N ASN A 161 -28.67 11.93 -34.33
CA ASN A 161 -29.22 12.06 -35.68
C ASN A 161 -28.39 12.94 -36.64
N SER A 162 -28.43 12.52 -37.91
CA SER A 162 -27.95 13.18 -39.13
C SER A 162 -28.28 14.68 -39.22
N ASN A 163 -27.28 15.51 -39.51
CA ASN A 163 -27.20 16.36 -40.72
C ASN A 163 -25.97 17.29 -40.70
N GLY A 164 -25.20 17.30 -41.80
CA GLY A 164 -24.43 18.46 -42.25
C GLY A 164 -22.94 18.56 -41.86
N GLN A 165 -22.08 18.17 -42.79
CA GLN A 165 -20.76 18.73 -43.13
C GLN A 165 -20.03 19.65 -42.10
N ALA A 166 -18.93 19.16 -41.53
CA ALA A 166 -17.60 19.79 -41.57
C ALA A 166 -16.57 18.82 -40.97
N ALA A 167 -15.62 18.37 -41.79
CA ALA A 167 -14.48 17.60 -41.33
C ALA A 167 -13.50 18.55 -40.61
N PHE A 168 -13.44 18.45 -39.28
CA PHE A 168 -12.35 19.03 -38.49
C PHE A 168 -11.35 17.92 -38.17
N GLN A 169 -10.19 17.98 -38.81
CA GLN A 169 -9.06 17.10 -38.52
C GLN A 169 -8.55 17.41 -37.11
N ALA A 170 -8.66 16.45 -36.20
CA ALA A 170 -7.97 16.48 -34.91
C ALA A 170 -6.46 16.24 -35.13
N PRO A 171 -5.56 16.87 -34.35
CA PRO A 171 -4.14 16.66 -34.50
C PRO A 171 -3.75 15.28 -33.97
N GLU A 172 -3.17 14.46 -34.84
CA GLU A 172 -2.46 13.24 -34.48
C GLU A 172 -1.17 13.62 -33.76
N GLY A 173 -1.08 13.34 -32.46
CA GLY A 173 0.10 13.69 -31.68
C GLY A 173 -0.09 13.54 -30.17
N GLY A 174 -0.46 12.35 -29.72
CA GLY A 174 -0.43 11.98 -28.31
C GLY A 174 -0.30 10.47 -28.21
N GLU A 175 0.87 9.99 -27.82
CA GLU A 175 1.05 8.60 -27.38
C GLU A 175 0.17 8.38 -26.14
N GLU A 176 -1.07 7.95 -26.33
CA GLU A 176 -1.91 7.46 -25.24
C GLU A 176 -1.31 6.15 -24.75
N ALA A 177 -0.57 6.23 -23.64
CA ALA A 177 -0.07 5.07 -22.94
C ALA A 177 -1.22 4.08 -22.69
N SER A 178 -1.06 2.86 -23.21
CA SER A 178 -1.93 1.74 -22.86
C SER A 178 -1.98 1.59 -21.33
N PRO A 179 -3.10 1.10 -20.74
CA PRO A 179 -3.12 0.79 -19.32
C PRO A 179 -1.97 -0.17 -19.03
N LEU A 180 -1.00 0.26 -18.22
CA LEU A 180 0.04 -0.63 -17.73
C LEU A 180 -0.68 -1.71 -16.93
N GLU A 181 -0.76 -2.92 -17.49
CA GLU A 181 -1.30 -4.09 -16.80
C GLU A 181 -0.55 -4.26 -15.46
N PRO A 182 -1.24 -4.65 -14.37
CA PRO A 182 -0.59 -4.87 -13.09
C PRO A 182 0.58 -5.84 -13.25
N GLN A 183 1.77 -5.41 -12.84
CA GLN A 183 2.99 -6.21 -12.92
C GLN A 183 3.05 -7.24 -11.77
N LEU A 184 2.25 -7.02 -10.72
CA LEU A 184 2.10 -7.91 -9.59
C LEU A 184 0.62 -8.22 -9.33
N VAL A 185 0.30 -9.51 -9.21
CA VAL A 185 -1.00 -9.97 -8.71
C VAL A 185 -0.95 -10.01 -7.20
N CYS A 186 -2.01 -9.54 -6.52
CA CYS A 186 -2.13 -9.62 -5.07
C CYS A 186 -1.88 -11.06 -4.59
N PRO A 187 -0.81 -11.33 -3.81
CA PRO A 187 -0.48 -12.69 -3.37
C PRO A 187 -1.56 -13.29 -2.45
N TYR A 188 -2.33 -12.43 -1.79
CA TYR A 188 -3.48 -12.81 -0.98
C TYR A 188 -4.49 -11.67 -0.82
N LYS A 189 -5.72 -12.02 -0.41
CA LYS A 189 -6.77 -11.05 -0.05
C LYS A 189 -6.36 -10.18 1.15
N GLY A 190 -6.34 -8.87 0.96
CA GLY A 190 -5.94 -7.87 1.95
C GLY A 190 -4.49 -7.40 1.82
N PHE A 191 -3.70 -7.93 0.88
CA PHE A 191 -2.28 -7.54 0.73
C PHE A 191 -2.10 -6.05 0.45
N ARG A 192 -2.91 -5.47 -0.45
CA ARG A 192 -2.87 -4.03 -0.75
C ARG A 192 -3.18 -3.20 0.49
N ARG A 193 -4.18 -3.61 1.27
CA ARG A 193 -4.51 -2.96 2.55
C ARG A 193 -3.34 -3.01 3.53
N ASP A 194 -2.64 -4.13 3.64
CA ASP A 194 -1.48 -4.24 4.54
C ASP A 194 -0.32 -3.33 4.14
N LEU A 195 -0.03 -3.18 2.84
CA LEU A 195 0.96 -2.22 2.36
C LEU A 195 0.61 -0.79 2.77
N VAL A 196 -0.65 -0.38 2.56
CA VAL A 196 -1.15 0.94 2.94
C VAL A 196 -1.06 1.13 4.46
N ALA A 197 -1.41 0.11 5.25
CA ALA A 197 -1.34 0.17 6.70
C ALA A 197 0.09 0.38 7.22
N VAL A 198 1.08 -0.33 6.67
CA VAL A 198 2.49 -0.15 7.03
C VAL A 198 2.95 1.29 6.72
N LEU A 199 2.62 1.80 5.52
CA LEU A 199 2.96 3.16 5.12
C LEU A 199 2.32 4.22 6.05
N GLY A 200 1.04 4.05 6.38
CA GLY A 200 0.31 4.93 7.29
C GLY A 200 0.88 4.96 8.70
N ASN A 201 1.22 3.79 9.25
CA ASN A 201 1.83 3.69 10.58
C ASN A 201 3.23 4.29 10.59
N SER A 202 4.03 4.02 9.56
CA SER A 202 5.40 4.56 9.42
C SER A 202 5.42 6.09 9.32
N ALA A 203 4.38 6.70 8.72
CA ALA A 203 4.27 8.15 8.55
C ALA A 203 3.78 8.90 9.80
N TYR A 204 3.16 8.20 10.76
CA TYR A 204 2.53 8.84 11.90
C TYR A 204 3.54 9.58 12.78
N ARG A 205 3.39 10.91 12.87
CA ARG A 205 4.26 11.83 13.63
C ARG A 205 5.76 11.75 13.28
N ARG A 206 6.11 11.23 12.09
CA ARG A 206 7.50 11.11 11.61
C ARG A 206 7.69 11.91 10.33
N LYS A 207 8.05 13.20 10.47
CA LYS A 207 8.17 14.12 9.31
C LYS A 207 9.10 13.61 8.22
N HIS A 208 10.22 12.99 8.57
CA HIS A 208 11.16 12.47 7.59
C HIS A 208 10.55 11.34 6.73
N ALA A 209 9.73 10.46 7.32
CA ALA A 209 8.99 9.41 6.61
C ALA A 209 7.88 10.02 5.72
N GLN A 210 7.15 10.99 6.25
CA GLN A 210 6.13 11.73 5.49
C GLN A 210 6.74 12.41 4.25
N ASP A 211 7.91 13.04 4.42
CA ASP A 211 8.63 13.71 3.33
C ASP A 211 9.22 12.70 2.33
N GLU A 212 9.68 11.53 2.79
CA GLU A 212 10.14 10.46 1.90
C GLU A 212 9.00 9.94 1.02
N ILE A 213 7.82 9.68 1.60
CA ILE A 213 6.64 9.26 0.85
C ILE A 213 6.27 10.32 -0.20
N ARG A 214 6.26 11.60 0.18
CA ARG A 214 6.01 12.71 -0.75
C ARG A 214 7.00 12.75 -1.91
N ARG A 215 8.31 12.68 -1.63
CA ARG A 215 9.37 12.73 -2.67
C ARG A 215 9.26 11.62 -3.72
N GLN A 216 8.61 10.51 -3.37
CA GLN A 216 8.38 9.38 -4.27
C GLN A 216 7.01 9.42 -4.95
N THR A 217 6.34 10.58 -4.98
CA THR A 217 4.98 10.75 -5.52
C THR A 217 3.96 9.85 -4.81
N GLY A 218 4.27 9.45 -3.57
CA GLY A 218 3.47 8.49 -2.81
C GLY A 218 2.14 9.05 -2.33
N ILE A 219 2.00 10.37 -2.18
CA ILE A 219 0.74 11.02 -1.75
C ILE A 219 -0.38 10.70 -2.75
N LEU A 220 -0.14 10.91 -4.05
CA LEU A 220 -1.11 10.60 -5.09
C LEU A 220 -1.44 9.11 -5.14
N LEU A 221 -0.42 8.25 -5.02
CA LEU A 221 -0.61 6.81 -5.00
C LEU A 221 -1.49 6.37 -3.81
N LEU A 222 -1.31 6.96 -2.64
CA LEU A 222 -2.07 6.64 -1.43
C LEU A 222 -3.50 7.20 -1.46
N LEU A 223 -3.71 8.37 -2.08
CA LEU A 223 -5.05 8.90 -2.33
C LEU A 223 -5.90 7.96 -3.18
N GLN A 224 -5.31 7.27 -4.17
CA GLN A 224 -6.01 6.27 -4.99
C GLN A 224 -6.51 5.07 -4.17
N GLN A 225 -5.95 4.83 -2.98
CA GLN A 225 -6.35 3.72 -2.11
C GLN A 225 -7.57 4.08 -1.23
N CYS A 226 -8.09 5.31 -1.30
CA CYS A 226 -9.26 5.75 -0.53
C CYS A 226 -10.59 5.29 -1.16
N VAL A 227 -10.66 4.01 -1.54
CA VAL A 227 -11.80 3.40 -2.25
C VAL A 227 -12.18 2.06 -1.64
N VAL A 228 -13.44 1.66 -1.82
CA VAL A 228 -13.89 0.32 -1.43
C VAL A 228 -13.30 -0.71 -2.39
N ASP A 229 -12.80 -1.81 -1.84
CA ASP A 229 -12.23 -2.91 -2.60
C ASP A 229 -12.58 -4.24 -1.93
N GLU A 230 -13.25 -5.14 -2.66
CA GLU A 230 -13.78 -6.39 -2.12
C GLU A 230 -12.68 -7.37 -1.69
N ASP A 231 -11.55 -7.37 -2.41
CA ASP A 231 -10.40 -8.23 -2.08
C ASP A 231 -9.54 -7.61 -0.98
N ASN A 232 -9.77 -6.36 -0.62
CA ASN A 232 -9.04 -5.63 0.41
C ASN A 232 -10.01 -4.94 1.39
N PRO A 233 -10.65 -5.71 2.29
CA PRO A 233 -11.47 -5.16 3.35
C PRO A 233 -10.71 -4.08 4.15
N PHE A 234 -11.41 -2.97 4.42
CA PHE A 234 -10.91 -1.77 5.09
C PHE A 234 -9.85 -0.95 4.32
N LEU A 235 -9.64 -1.19 3.03
CA LEU A 235 -8.67 -0.42 2.23
C LEU A 235 -8.96 1.09 2.27
N ARG A 236 -10.22 1.49 2.10
CA ARG A 236 -10.64 2.90 2.15
C ARG A 236 -10.26 3.55 3.48
N GLU A 237 -10.57 2.88 4.58
CA GLU A 237 -10.34 3.37 5.94
C GLU A 237 -8.84 3.52 6.21
N TRP A 238 -8.03 2.52 5.82
CA TRP A 238 -6.57 2.61 5.90
C TRP A 238 -5.99 3.67 4.97
N GLY A 239 -6.57 3.88 3.78
CA GLY A 239 -6.20 4.95 2.86
C GLY A 239 -6.40 6.33 3.50
N ILE A 240 -7.60 6.59 4.04
CA ILE A 240 -7.93 7.84 4.73
C ILE A 240 -7.01 8.06 5.94
N TRP A 241 -6.80 7.02 6.75
CA TRP A 241 -5.91 7.08 7.90
C TRP A 241 -4.46 7.42 7.51
N THR A 242 -3.97 6.80 6.45
CA THR A 242 -2.62 7.05 5.93
C THR A 242 -2.47 8.48 5.43
N VAL A 243 -3.45 8.98 4.68
CA VAL A 243 -3.46 10.38 4.21
C VAL A 243 -3.50 11.35 5.39
N ARG A 244 -4.33 11.11 6.42
CA ARG A 244 -4.31 11.89 7.66
C ARG A 244 -2.89 11.96 8.24
N ASN A 245 -2.24 10.82 8.41
CA ASN A 245 -0.91 10.74 9.01
C ASN A 245 0.17 11.42 8.16
N LEU A 246 0.03 11.43 6.84
CA LEU A 246 0.93 12.15 5.93
C LEU A 246 0.80 13.66 6.02
N LEU A 247 -0.40 14.16 6.32
CA LEU A 247 -0.70 15.60 6.36
C LEU A 247 -0.55 16.19 7.77
N GLU A 248 -0.65 15.38 8.81
CA GLU A 248 -0.53 15.82 10.20
C GLU A 248 0.85 16.43 10.46
N GLY A 249 0.88 17.72 10.78
CA GLY A 249 2.11 18.45 11.11
C GLY A 249 3.06 18.72 9.92
N ASN A 250 2.64 18.49 8.68
CA ASN A 250 3.48 18.64 7.49
C ASN A 250 2.88 19.60 6.46
N ALA A 251 3.35 20.85 6.47
CA ALA A 251 2.83 21.91 5.61
C ALA A 251 3.15 21.68 4.12
N GLU A 252 4.28 21.06 3.82
CA GLU A 252 4.71 20.73 2.47
C GLU A 252 3.80 19.68 1.84
N ASN A 253 3.44 18.62 2.58
CA ASN A 253 2.49 17.63 2.14
C ASN A 253 1.08 18.22 1.98
N GLN A 254 0.66 19.09 2.91
CA GLN A 254 -0.63 19.80 2.80
C GLN A 254 -0.71 20.67 1.55
N ARG A 255 0.38 21.37 1.21
CA ARG A 255 0.46 22.20 0.00
C ARG A 255 0.31 21.36 -1.26
N GLU A 256 1.01 20.23 -1.35
CA GLU A 256 0.92 19.34 -2.51
C GLU A 256 -0.52 18.83 -2.74
N VAL A 257 -1.24 18.49 -1.66
CA VAL A 257 -2.65 18.09 -1.76
C VAL A 257 -3.56 19.27 -2.10
N ALA A 258 -3.30 20.46 -1.56
CA ALA A 258 -4.09 21.67 -1.85
C ALA A 258 -3.98 22.14 -3.31
N GLU A 259 -2.89 21.79 -3.99
CA GLU A 259 -2.67 22.09 -5.41
C GLU A 259 -3.39 21.12 -6.35
N LEU A 260 -3.97 20.03 -5.83
CA LEU A 260 -4.72 19.07 -6.64
C LEU A 260 -6.01 19.69 -7.17
N LYS A 261 -6.18 19.58 -8.49
CA LYS A 261 -7.38 20.06 -9.20
C LYS A 261 -8.25 18.89 -9.61
N ILE A 262 -9.56 19.04 -9.42
CA ILE A 262 -10.54 18.09 -9.91
C ILE A 262 -10.53 18.15 -11.44
N GLN A 263 -10.21 17.02 -12.08
CA GLN A 263 -10.19 16.89 -13.55
C GLN A 263 -11.50 16.31 -14.10
N GLY A 264 -12.38 15.81 -13.23
CA GLY A 264 -13.64 15.19 -13.60
C GLY A 264 -14.10 14.16 -12.57
N SER A 265 -15.31 13.65 -12.75
CA SER A 265 -15.83 12.48 -12.05
C SER A 265 -15.70 11.26 -12.94
N VAL A 266 -15.54 10.09 -12.32
CA VAL A 266 -15.74 8.81 -12.99
C VAL A 266 -16.97 8.19 -12.35
N ASP A 267 -18.05 8.05 -13.12
CA ASP A 267 -19.27 7.40 -12.64
C ASP A 267 -18.96 5.93 -12.37
N THR A 268 -19.29 5.45 -11.17
CA THR A 268 -19.16 4.03 -10.83
C THR A 268 -20.37 3.26 -11.35
N PRO A 269 -20.26 1.94 -11.61
CA PRO A 269 -21.36 1.13 -12.13
C PRO A 269 -22.64 1.25 -11.31
N GLU A 270 -22.49 1.32 -9.98
CA GLU A 270 -23.60 1.42 -9.03
C GLU A 270 -24.35 2.76 -9.17
N ILE A 271 -23.63 3.85 -9.46
CA ILE A 271 -24.21 5.18 -9.67
C ILE A 271 -24.97 5.22 -11.01
N SER A 272 -24.37 4.67 -12.07
CA SER A 272 -24.99 4.63 -13.40
C SER A 272 -26.23 3.72 -13.44
N GLU A 273 -26.23 2.59 -12.74
CA GLU A 273 -27.37 1.67 -12.65
C GLU A 273 -28.60 2.32 -11.99
N LEU A 274 -28.37 3.31 -11.12
CA LEU A 274 -29.42 4.09 -10.48
C LEU A 274 -29.91 5.28 -11.34
N GLY A 275 -29.38 5.44 -12.57
CA GLY A 275 -29.68 6.58 -13.44
C GLY A 275 -28.99 7.89 -13.02
N LEU A 276 -28.08 7.83 -12.05
CA LEU A 276 -27.42 9.01 -11.48
C LEU A 276 -26.08 9.28 -12.19
N GLN A 277 -25.65 10.54 -12.13
CA GLN A 277 -24.32 10.98 -12.56
C GLN A 277 -23.71 11.88 -11.49
N VAL A 278 -22.40 11.83 -11.32
CA VAL A 278 -21.69 12.78 -10.47
C VAL A 278 -21.22 13.94 -11.36
N LYS A 279 -21.69 15.17 -11.10
CA LYS A 279 -21.16 16.39 -11.73
C LYS A 279 -20.39 17.22 -10.71
N VAL A 280 -19.32 17.85 -11.15
CA VAL A 280 -18.58 18.80 -10.34
C VAL A 280 -19.25 20.17 -10.49
N ASP A 281 -19.67 20.75 -9.38
CA ASP A 281 -20.16 22.11 -9.34
C ASP A 281 -18.99 23.07 -9.66
N PRO A 282 -19.08 23.87 -10.75
CA PRO A 282 -17.99 24.74 -11.17
C PRO A 282 -17.76 25.93 -10.22
N GLU A 283 -18.74 26.32 -9.40
CA GLU A 283 -18.59 27.43 -8.45
C GLU A 283 -18.00 26.96 -7.12
N THR A 284 -18.40 25.77 -6.65
CA THR A 284 -17.97 25.26 -5.34
C THR A 284 -16.83 24.24 -5.42
N GLY A 285 -16.55 23.69 -6.61
CA GLY A 285 -15.65 22.57 -6.81
C GLY A 285 -16.12 21.28 -6.14
N ARG A 286 -17.38 21.20 -5.68
CA ARG A 286 -17.90 20.02 -4.97
C ARG A 286 -18.59 19.06 -5.94
N ALA A 287 -18.43 17.77 -5.70
CA ALA A 287 -19.18 16.74 -6.40
C ALA A 287 -20.66 16.78 -5.98
N LYS A 288 -21.57 16.76 -6.97
CA LYS A 288 -23.03 16.74 -6.81
C LYS A 288 -23.60 15.59 -7.64
N LEU A 289 -24.46 14.79 -7.01
CA LEU A 289 -25.26 13.79 -7.72
C LEU A 289 -26.41 14.47 -8.47
N VAL A 290 -26.53 14.16 -9.75
CA VAL A 290 -27.61 14.60 -10.63
C VAL A 290 -28.28 13.38 -11.26
N ASN A 291 -29.53 13.54 -11.67
CA ASN A 291 -30.32 12.55 -12.42
C ASN A 291 -30.54 13.04 -13.85
#